data_AF-A0A3D1TR03-F1
#
_entry.id   AF-A0A3D1TR03-F1
#
_cell.length_a   1.000
_cell.length_b   1.000
_cell.length_c   1.000
_cell.angle_alpha   90.00
_cell.angle_beta   90.00
_cell.angle_gamma   90.00
#
_symmetry.space_group_name_H-M   'P 1'
#
loop_
_entity.id
_entity.type
_entity.pdbx_description
1 polymer ?
#
loop_
_entity_poly.entity_id
_entity_poly.type
_entity_poly.pdbx_seq_one_letter_code
_entity_poly.pdbx_strand_id
1 'polypeptide(L)'
;MLSPRQMFLLDNACWPIRRAFIDTDDPMSGLYLVGSTMTGEKSNGARDTDVRLMLSDQKYASLSAVIGMTGVRFLGIAIGQYIASTTGLPIDFQFQQTSAANDEHGPYRNPLGSRDIDNFVGDGEPKPAKPASDLTEGEEAAIADLFAKLKPEREEG
;
A
#
# COMPACT_ATOMS: atom_id res chain seq x y z
N MET A 1 8.15 -4.97 -7.48
CA MET A 1 6.81 -4.85 -6.88
C MET A 1 6.75 -5.74 -5.65
N LEU A 2 6.22 -5.24 -4.53
CA LEU A 2 6.07 -6.01 -3.29
C LEU A 2 4.91 -7.01 -3.43
N SER A 3 5.04 -8.21 -2.85
CA SER A 3 3.91 -9.13 -2.73
C SER A 3 2.83 -8.57 -1.78
N PRO A 4 1.57 -9.01 -1.87
CA PRO A 4 0.50 -8.56 -0.96
C PRO A 4 0.86 -8.71 0.52
N ARG A 5 1.49 -9.85 0.88
CA ARG A 5 2.00 -10.08 2.25
C ARG A 5 3.05 -9.05 2.66
N GLN A 6 4.02 -8.75 1.80
CA GLN A 6 5.05 -7.75 2.09
C GLN A 6 4.44 -6.36 2.23
N MET A 7 3.47 -6.00 1.39
CA MET A 7 2.75 -4.73 1.50
C MET A 7 1.96 -4.64 2.81
N PHE A 8 1.27 -5.70 3.21
CA PHE A 8 0.52 -5.77 4.47
C PHE A 8 1.44 -5.60 5.69
N LEU A 9 2.56 -6.34 5.73
CA LEU A 9 3.53 -6.21 6.82
C LEU A 9 4.15 -4.81 6.86
N LEU A 10 4.47 -4.25 5.69
CA LEU A 10 5.00 -2.88 5.59
C LEU A 10 3.98 -1.86 6.10
N ASP A 11 2.71 -1.97 5.68
CA ASP A 11 1.66 -1.06 6.15
C ASP A 11 1.48 -1.13 7.67
N ASN A 12 1.38 -2.34 8.22
CA ASN A 12 1.26 -2.54 9.67
C ASN A 12 2.46 -2.00 10.46
N ALA A 13 3.68 -2.23 9.98
CA ALA A 13 4.89 -1.67 10.59
C ALA A 13 4.87 -0.13 10.56
N CYS A 14 4.28 0.46 9.52
CA CYS A 14 4.15 1.90 9.35
C CYS A 14 3.05 2.55 10.20
N TRP A 15 2.05 1.79 10.68
CA TRP A 15 0.93 2.32 11.47
C TRP A 15 1.34 3.07 12.76
N PRO A 16 2.20 2.52 13.66
CA PRO A 16 2.58 3.24 14.87
C PRO A 16 3.41 4.49 14.56
N ILE A 17 4.21 4.46 13.50
CA ILE A 17 4.99 5.62 13.04
C ILE A 17 4.04 6.71 12.54
N ARG A 18 3.04 6.35 11.72
CA ARG A 18 2.01 7.28 11.26
C ARG A 18 1.33 7.97 12.44
N ARG A 19 0.90 7.20 13.44
CA ARG A 19 0.25 7.75 14.65
C ARG A 19 1.15 8.65 15.49
N ALA A 20 2.47 8.45 15.46
CA ALA A 20 3.41 9.23 16.26
C ALA A 20 3.78 10.58 15.62
N PHE A 21 3.73 10.70 14.30
CA PHE A 21 4.26 11.86 13.58
C PHE A 21 3.23 12.61 12.72
N ILE A 22 2.14 11.95 12.32
CA ILE A 22 1.16 12.52 11.39
C ILE A 22 -0.09 12.89 12.18
N ASP A 23 -0.36 14.18 12.23
CA ASP A 23 -1.62 14.70 12.76
C ASP A 23 -2.69 14.59 11.68
N THR A 24 -3.93 14.29 12.10
CA THR A 24 -5.08 14.22 11.19
C THR A 24 -5.37 15.56 10.50
N ASP A 25 -4.92 16.66 11.10
CA ASP A 25 -5.24 18.02 10.66
C ASP A 25 -4.20 18.59 9.68
N ASP A 26 -3.10 17.87 9.46
CA ASP A 26 -2.05 18.26 8.50
C ASP A 26 -2.12 17.36 7.26
N PRO A 27 -2.88 17.75 6.21
CA PRO A 27 -3.04 16.95 5.01
C PRO A 27 -1.74 16.82 4.20
N MET A 28 -0.73 17.61 4.53
CA MET A 28 0.58 17.62 3.87
C MET A 28 1.58 16.67 4.55
N SER A 29 1.24 16.14 5.73
CA SER A 29 2.03 15.14 6.41
C SER A 29 1.57 13.73 6.03
N GLY A 30 2.52 12.86 5.74
CA GLY A 30 2.21 11.52 5.26
C GLY A 30 3.40 10.58 5.24
N LEU A 31 3.12 9.28 5.31
CA LEU A 31 4.12 8.23 5.23
C LEU A 31 3.88 7.48 3.93
N TYR A 32 4.89 7.41 3.08
CA TYR A 32 4.74 6.94 1.70
C TYR A 32 5.81 5.91 1.36
N LEU A 33 5.38 4.87 0.65
CA LEU A 33 6.28 4.09 -0.19
C LEU A 33 6.56 4.90 -1.44
N VAL A 34 7.84 5.04 -1.80
CA VAL A 34 8.29 5.74 -3.00
C VAL A 34 9.24 4.85 -3.81
N GLY A 35 9.89 5.42 -4.82
CA GLY A 35 10.98 4.77 -5.53
C GLY A 35 10.57 3.62 -6.47
N SER A 36 11.58 2.93 -6.97
CA SER A 36 11.43 1.91 -8.03
C SER A 36 10.60 0.69 -7.60
N THR A 37 10.38 0.49 -6.30
CA THR A 37 9.47 -0.55 -5.79
C THR A 37 8.03 -0.36 -6.26
N MET A 38 7.63 0.86 -6.63
CA MET A 38 6.31 1.18 -7.19
C MET A 38 6.18 0.92 -8.70
N THR A 39 7.26 1.04 -9.48
CA THR A 39 7.18 1.10 -10.96
C THR A 39 7.20 -0.27 -11.63
N GLY A 40 7.40 -1.36 -10.88
CA GLY A 40 7.34 -2.73 -11.42
C GLY A 40 8.46 -3.10 -12.42
N GLU A 41 9.37 -2.17 -12.74
CA GLU A 41 10.56 -2.47 -13.55
C GLU A 41 11.31 -3.63 -12.91
N LYS A 42 11.69 -4.66 -13.68
CA LYS A 42 12.45 -5.79 -13.16
C LYS A 42 13.92 -5.38 -13.09
N SER A 43 14.45 -5.09 -11.90
CA SER A 43 15.91 -5.04 -11.71
C SER A 43 16.35 -6.33 -11.02
N ASN A 44 17.45 -6.89 -11.51
CA ASN A 44 17.98 -8.21 -11.15
C ASN A 44 18.70 -8.21 -9.77
N GLY A 45 18.11 -7.64 -8.72
CA GLY A 45 18.77 -7.57 -7.41
C GLY A 45 17.85 -7.25 -6.22
N ALA A 46 18.39 -7.36 -5.01
CA ALA A 46 17.76 -6.90 -3.78
C ALA A 46 17.57 -5.38 -3.86
N ARG A 47 16.32 -4.93 -4.01
CA ARG A 47 15.98 -3.50 -4.07
C ARG A 47 15.74 -2.99 -2.67
N ASP A 48 16.36 -1.87 -2.33
CA ASP A 48 15.97 -1.07 -1.17
C ASP A 48 14.51 -0.61 -1.35
N THR A 49 13.75 -0.64 -0.26
CA THR A 49 12.36 -0.21 -0.16
C THR A 49 12.38 1.19 0.42
N ASP A 50 12.20 2.18 -0.45
CA ASP A 50 12.23 3.60 -0.06
C ASP A 50 10.95 3.99 0.67
N VAL A 51 11.08 4.38 1.94
CA VAL A 51 9.99 4.89 2.76
C VAL A 51 10.30 6.33 3.15
N ARG A 52 9.37 7.24 2.89
CA ARG A 52 9.50 8.66 3.21
C ARG A 52 8.42 9.10 4.16
N LEU A 53 8.83 9.65 5.31
CA LEU A 53 7.94 10.37 6.21
C LEU A 53 8.02 11.85 5.87
N MET A 54 6.98 12.33 5.21
CA MET A 54 6.82 13.73 4.84
C MET A 54 6.14 14.47 5.99
N LEU A 55 6.77 15.56 6.42
CA LEU A 55 6.23 16.47 7.42
C LEU A 55 6.11 17.86 6.81
N SER A 56 5.09 18.61 7.22
CA SER A 56 5.04 20.03 6.90
C SER A 56 6.31 20.74 7.32
N ASP A 57 6.72 21.76 6.56
CA ASP A 57 7.98 22.48 6.75
C ASP A 57 8.13 22.98 8.19
N GLN A 58 7.03 23.45 8.80
CA GLN A 58 7.01 23.90 10.19
C GLN A 58 7.30 22.77 11.18
N LYS A 59 6.72 21.58 11.00
CA LYS A 59 6.98 20.42 11.85
C LYS A 59 8.39 19.89 11.67
N TYR A 60 8.85 19.80 10.43
CA TYR A 60 10.21 19.39 10.14
C TYR A 60 11.23 20.35 10.79
N ALA A 61 11.01 21.66 10.67
CA ALA A 61 11.83 22.68 11.31
C ALA A 61 11.78 22.58 12.85
N SER A 62 10.61 22.32 13.42
CA SER A 62 10.44 22.13 14.87
C SER A 62 11.20 20.90 15.37
N LEU A 63 11.08 19.77 14.65
CA LEU A 63 11.80 18.54 14.97
C LEU A 63 13.31 18.78 14.91
N SER A 64 13.81 19.35 13.81
CA SER A 64 15.24 19.60 13.63
C SER A 64 15.79 20.63 14.62
N ALA A 65 14.98 21.58 15.09
CA ALA A 65 15.36 22.51 16.15
C ALA A 65 15.56 21.82 17.51
N VAL A 66 14.77 20.78 17.81
CA VAL A 66 14.84 20.05 19.10
C VAL A 66 15.99 19.05 19.12
N ILE A 67 16.17 18.25 18.07
CA ILE A 67 17.14 17.14 18.06
C ILE A 67 18.34 17.35 17.14
N GLY A 68 18.39 18.48 16.42
CA GLY A 68 19.41 18.75 15.42
C GLY A 68 19.31 17.84 14.19
N MET A 69 20.04 18.19 13.13
CA MET A 69 20.03 17.38 11.90
C MET A 69 20.62 15.97 12.09
N THR A 70 21.62 15.83 12.97
CA THR A 70 22.17 14.51 13.33
C THR A 70 21.13 13.65 14.04
N GLY A 71 20.33 14.23 14.93
CA GLY A 71 19.23 13.53 15.60
C GLY A 71 18.15 13.09 14.63
N VAL A 72 17.76 13.94 13.67
CA VAL A 72 16.79 13.58 12.62
C VAL A 72 17.29 12.39 11.79
N ARG A 73 18.57 12.39 11.38
CA ARG A 73 19.18 11.28 10.63
C ARG A 73 19.23 10.00 11.45
N PHE A 74 19.64 10.09 12.72
CA PHE A 74 19.68 8.95 13.62
C PHE A 74 18.29 8.36 13.87
N LEU A 75 17.29 9.22 14.08
CA LEU A 75 15.90 8.81 14.20
C LEU A 75 15.40 8.12 12.93
N GLY A 76 15.79 8.62 11.75
CA GLY A 76 15.49 7.98 10.47
C GLY A 76 16.07 6.57 10.37
N ILE A 77 17.34 6.38 10.77
CA ILE A 77 17.98 5.06 10.83
C ILE A 77 17.26 4.14 11.82
N ALA A 78 16.92 4.63 13.01
CA ALA A 78 16.23 3.84 14.03
C ALA A 78 14.85 3.38 13.55
N ILE A 79 14.09 4.26 12.90
CA ILE A 79 12.79 3.92 12.32
C ILE A 79 12.96 2.93 11.16
N GLY A 80 13.92 3.16 10.25
CA GLY A 80 14.22 2.24 9.16
C GLY A 80 14.57 0.84 9.66
N GLN A 81 15.41 0.75 10.70
CA GLN A 81 15.77 -0.53 11.33
C GLN A 81 14.57 -1.22 11.98
N TYR A 82 13.68 -0.48 12.63
CA TYR A 82 12.44 -1.02 13.18
C TYR A 82 11.55 -1.64 12.09
N ILE A 83 11.30 -0.90 10.99
CA ILE A 83 10.51 -1.42 9.86
C ILE A 83 11.19 -2.64 9.24
N ALA A 84 12.50 -2.59 9.01
CA ALA A 84 13.27 -3.69 8.45
C ALA A 84 13.17 -4.95 9.33
N SER A 85 13.31 -4.80 10.65
CA SER A 85 13.20 -5.92 11.60
C SER A 85 11.81 -6.56 11.63
N THR A 86 10.76 -5.76 11.40
CA THR A 86 9.36 -6.22 11.42
C THR A 86 8.96 -6.90 10.11
N THR A 87 9.52 -6.44 8.98
CA THR A 87 9.08 -6.83 7.63
C THR A 87 10.03 -7.79 6.94
N GLY A 88 11.31 -7.81 7.34
CA GLY A 88 12.40 -8.47 6.63
C GLY A 88 12.80 -7.78 5.31
N LEU A 89 12.27 -6.60 5.02
CA LEU A 89 12.60 -5.83 3.82
C LEU A 89 13.86 -4.97 4.06
N PRO A 90 14.70 -4.76 3.03
CA PRO A 90 15.74 -3.74 3.09
C PRO A 90 15.08 -2.35 2.99
N ILE A 91 15.08 -1.57 4.07
CA ILE A 91 14.39 -0.27 4.15
C ILE A 91 15.39 0.87 4.04
N ASP A 92 15.15 1.81 3.12
CA ASP A 92 15.76 3.16 3.16
C ASP A 92 14.71 4.16 3.67
N PHE A 93 14.89 4.65 4.90
CA PHE A 93 13.93 5.55 5.53
C PHE A 93 14.48 6.97 5.64
N GLN A 94 13.69 7.96 5.22
CA GLN A 94 14.06 9.37 5.37
C GLN A 94 12.88 10.24 5.81
N PHE A 95 13.19 11.26 6.61
CA PHE A 95 12.30 12.40 6.82
C PHE A 95 12.46 13.37 5.66
N GLN A 96 11.35 13.91 5.17
CA GLN A 96 11.36 14.87 4.07
C GLN A 96 10.41 16.04 4.38
N GLN A 97 10.79 17.25 3.95
CA GLN A 97 9.89 18.40 3.95
C GLN A 97 8.89 18.27 2.80
N THR A 98 7.62 18.60 3.03
CA THR A 98 6.60 18.45 1.98
C THR A 98 6.88 19.36 0.78
N SER A 99 7.41 20.57 0.98
CA SER A 99 7.80 21.46 -0.12
C SER A 99 8.86 20.83 -1.03
N ALA A 100 9.95 20.34 -0.45
CA ALA A 100 11.01 19.63 -1.18
C ALA A 100 10.47 18.36 -1.89
N ALA A 101 9.55 17.63 -1.26
CA ALA A 101 8.95 16.44 -1.86
C ALA A 101 8.09 16.76 -3.10
N ASN A 102 7.40 17.90 -3.11
CA ASN A 102 6.54 18.32 -4.22
C ASN A 102 7.35 18.84 -5.41
N ASP A 103 8.55 19.39 -5.16
CA ASP A 103 9.47 19.81 -6.20
C ASP A 103 10.17 18.60 -6.88
N GLU A 104 10.38 17.50 -6.15
CA GLU A 104 11.13 16.32 -6.64
C GLU A 104 10.28 15.22 -7.35
N HIS A 105 8.95 15.16 -7.19
CA HIS A 105 8.19 13.97 -7.62
C HIS A 105 6.82 14.21 -8.29
N GLY A 106 6.54 13.35 -9.29
CA GLY A 106 5.28 13.25 -10.05
C GLY A 106 4.10 12.61 -9.28
N PRO A 107 2.94 12.38 -9.95
CA PRO A 107 1.62 12.35 -9.32
C PRO A 107 1.28 11.12 -8.44
N TYR A 108 2.11 10.08 -8.40
CA TYR A 108 1.77 8.83 -7.71
C TYR A 108 2.69 8.54 -6.52
N ARG A 109 2.11 8.58 -5.32
CA ARG A 109 2.72 8.13 -4.06
C ARG A 109 1.80 7.09 -3.42
N ASN A 110 2.36 6.05 -2.82
CA ASN A 110 1.56 5.00 -2.20
C ASN A 110 1.54 5.16 -0.67
N PRO A 111 0.44 5.66 -0.06
CA PRO A 111 0.39 5.93 1.37
C PRO A 111 0.53 4.65 2.19
N LEU A 112 1.19 4.74 3.36
CA LEU A 112 1.42 3.63 4.29
C LEU A 112 0.84 3.93 5.67
N GLY A 113 0.54 2.86 6.42
CA GLY A 113 0.15 2.90 7.82
C GLY A 113 -1.31 3.26 8.06
N SER A 114 -2.17 3.06 7.06
CA SER A 114 -3.59 3.43 7.14
C SER A 114 -4.52 2.47 6.41
N ARG A 115 -4.04 1.30 5.97
CA ARG A 115 -4.87 0.32 5.28
C ARG A 115 -5.50 -0.63 6.29
N ASP A 116 -6.75 -1.03 6.03
CA ASP A 116 -7.41 -2.13 6.73
C ASP A 116 -7.14 -3.45 5.98
N ILE A 117 -7.39 -4.59 6.62
CA ILE A 117 -7.31 -5.91 5.98
C ILE A 117 -8.25 -6.01 4.77
N ASP A 118 -9.37 -5.30 4.81
CA ASP A 118 -10.33 -5.17 3.71
C ASP A 118 -9.72 -4.47 2.47
N ASN A 119 -8.63 -3.71 2.63
CA ASN A 119 -7.90 -3.11 1.52
C ASN A 119 -6.97 -4.10 0.79
N PHE A 120 -6.82 -5.35 1.28
CA PHE A 120 -5.95 -6.39 0.70
C PHE A 120 -6.72 -7.49 -0.03
N VAL A 121 -7.96 -7.22 -0.42
CA VAL A 121 -8.75 -8.05 -1.32
C VAL A 121 -8.09 -8.01 -2.71
N GLY A 122 -7.32 -9.03 -3.06
CA GLY A 122 -6.83 -9.22 -4.43
C GLY A 122 -7.97 -9.61 -5.38
N ASP A 123 -7.71 -10.41 -6.41
CA ASP A 123 -8.76 -11.01 -7.25
C ASP A 123 -9.62 -12.08 -6.52
N GLY A 124 -9.58 -12.10 -5.18
CA GLY A 124 -10.26 -13.08 -4.33
C GLY A 124 -11.75 -12.81 -4.14
N GLU A 125 -12.23 -11.62 -4.50
CA GLU A 125 -13.66 -11.39 -4.68
C GLU A 125 -14.11 -11.96 -6.02
N PRO A 126 -15.14 -12.84 -6.05
CA PRO A 126 -15.76 -13.20 -7.31
C PRO A 126 -16.23 -11.90 -7.96
N LYS A 127 -15.75 -11.61 -9.18
CA LYS A 127 -16.28 -10.51 -9.99
C LYS A 127 -17.81 -10.56 -9.88
N PRO A 128 -18.49 -9.46 -9.56
CA PRO A 128 -19.94 -9.45 -9.52
C PRO A 128 -20.41 -10.06 -10.83
N ALA A 129 -21.22 -11.13 -10.71
CA ALA A 129 -21.75 -11.80 -11.88
C ALA A 129 -22.36 -10.73 -12.77
N LYS A 130 -22.02 -10.76 -14.06
CA LYS A 130 -22.55 -9.83 -15.05
C LYS A 130 -24.09 -9.78 -14.84
N PRO A 131 -24.70 -8.61 -14.62
CA PRO A 131 -26.12 -8.55 -14.38
C PRO A 131 -26.84 -9.18 -15.58
N ALA A 132 -27.96 -9.86 -15.34
CA ALA A 132 -28.66 -10.60 -16.38
C ALA A 132 -29.02 -9.73 -17.60
N SER A 133 -29.19 -8.41 -17.39
CA SER A 133 -29.40 -7.41 -18.44
C SER A 133 -28.26 -7.27 -19.46
N ASP A 134 -27.06 -7.73 -19.11
CA ASP A 134 -25.83 -7.53 -19.86
C ASP A 134 -25.31 -8.85 -20.45
N LEU A 135 -26.06 -9.94 -20.27
CA LEU A 135 -25.80 -11.21 -20.93
C LEU A 135 -26.23 -11.11 -22.40
N THR A 136 -25.39 -11.61 -23.30
CA THR A 136 -25.77 -11.80 -24.69
C THR A 136 -26.70 -13.00 -24.82
N GLU A 137 -27.54 -13.05 -25.86
CA GLU A 137 -28.44 -14.19 -26.13
C GLU A 137 -27.69 -15.54 -26.16
N GLY A 138 -26.42 -15.54 -26.61
CA GLY A 138 -25.57 -16.74 -26.60
C GLY A 138 -25.09 -17.17 -25.22
N GLU A 139 -24.88 -16.23 -24.30
CA GLU A 139 -24.49 -16.51 -22.91
C GLU A 139 -25.70 -17.02 -22.10
N GLU A 140 -26.90 -16.48 -22.33
CA GLU A 140 -28.14 -16.96 -21.70
C GLU A 140 -28.46 -18.40 -22.12
N ALA A 141 -28.31 -18.73 -23.41
CA ALA A 141 -28.57 -20.08 -23.92
C ALA A 141 -27.60 -21.11 -23.33
N ALA A 142 -26.33 -20.76 -23.17
CA ALA A 142 -25.31 -21.63 -22.57
C ALA A 142 -25.58 -21.88 -21.07
N ILE A 143 -26.04 -20.87 -20.34
CA ILE A 143 -26.43 -21.02 -18.92
C ILE A 143 -27.67 -21.91 -18.80
N ALA A 144 -28.68 -21.73 -19.66
CA ALA A 144 -29.88 -22.55 -19.66
C ALA A 144 -29.59 -24.03 -19.96
N ASP A 145 -28.70 -24.32 -20.91
CA ASP A 145 -28.24 -25.67 -21.24
C ASP A 145 -27.46 -26.30 -20.07
N LEU A 146 -26.61 -25.53 -19.39
CA LEU A 146 -25.88 -25.99 -18.21
C LEU A 146 -26.85 -26.36 -17.06
N PHE A 147 -27.87 -25.54 -16.80
CA PHE A 147 -28.89 -25.84 -15.78
C PHE A 147 -29.80 -27.01 -16.17
N ALA A 148 -30.07 -27.20 -17.46
CA ALA A 148 -30.80 -28.38 -17.96
C ALA A 148 -30.01 -29.66 -17.70
N LYS A 149 -28.68 -29.63 -17.90
CA LYS A 149 -27.76 -30.76 -17.64
C LYS A 149 -27.53 -31.03 -16.15
N LEU A 150 -27.71 -30.03 -15.30
CA LEU A 150 -27.52 -30.12 -13.84
C LEU A 150 -28.79 -30.48 -13.07
N LYS A 151 -29.96 -30.59 -13.72
CA LYS A 151 -31.16 -31.11 -13.04
C LYS A 151 -30.91 -32.57 -12.67
N PRO A 152 -30.89 -32.94 -11.38
CA PRO A 152 -30.80 -34.34 -10.99
C PRO A 152 -32.04 -35.05 -11.52
N GLU A 153 -31.85 -36.21 -12.14
CA GLU A 153 -32.94 -37.14 -12.43
C GLU A 153 -33.65 -37.39 -11.10
N ARG A 154 -34.86 -36.83 -10.94
CA ARG A 154 -35.77 -37.32 -9.91
C ARG A 154 -36.12 -38.73 -10.36
N GLU A 155 -35.48 -39.72 -9.76
CA GLU A 155 -35.93 -41.10 -9.78
C GLU A 155 -37.39 -41.12 -9.31
N GLU A 156 -38.31 -41.29 -10.27
CA GLU A 156 -39.66 -41.74 -9.99
C GLU A 156 -39.55 -43.19 -9.50
N GLY A 157 -40.18 -43.47 -8.36
CA GLY A 157 -40.08 -44.74 -7.63
C GLY A 157 -40.73 -45.95 -8.30
#